data_AF-A0A833GX94-F1
#
_entry.id   AF-A0A833GX94-F1
#
_cell.length_a   1.000
_cell.length_b   1.000
_cell.length_c   1.000
_cell.angle_alpha   90.00
_cell.angle_beta   90.00
_cell.angle_gamma   90.00
#
_symmetry.space_group_name_H-M   'P 1'
#
loop_
_entity.id
_entity.type
_entity.pdbx_description
1 polymer ?
#
loop_
_entity_poly.entity_id
_entity_poly.type
_entity_poly.pdbx_seq_one_letter_code
_entity_poly.pdbx_strand_id
1 'polypeptide(L)'
;MDQPQPAEVAALHQRFVELLGADARHYPARLEAAFPRILAKVVMLWGSPALDAYLNELMVSERHDRQGFPDDVAMEIFHLSNIHAGLHLSDASTGTGWAGIQDPEVFRKTLQKDSG
;
A
#
# COMPACT_ATOMS: atom_id res chain seq x y z
N MET A 1 21.20 6.32 4.95
CA MET A 1 19.94 5.76 4.41
C MET A 1 19.50 6.69 3.29
N ASP A 2 19.82 6.37 2.04
CA ASP A 2 19.64 7.25 0.87
C ASP A 2 18.19 7.28 0.36
N GLN A 3 17.53 8.44 0.43
CA GLN A 3 16.21 8.62 -0.16
C GLN A 3 16.33 8.56 -1.69
N PRO A 4 15.32 8.04 -2.41
CA PRO A 4 15.32 8.05 -3.86
C PRO A 4 15.42 9.49 -4.37
N GLN A 5 16.21 9.72 -5.41
CA GLN A 5 16.34 11.06 -5.97
C GLN A 5 15.02 11.49 -6.65
N PRO A 6 14.69 12.79 -6.73
CA PRO A 6 13.43 13.24 -7.34
C PRO A 6 13.20 12.74 -8.77
N ALA A 7 14.27 12.61 -9.56
CA ALA A 7 14.21 12.04 -10.91
C ALA A 7 13.84 10.55 -10.92
N GLU A 8 14.29 9.78 -9.93
CA GLU A 8 13.93 8.37 -9.78
C GLU A 8 12.48 8.23 -9.34
N VAL A 9 12.00 9.09 -8.44
CA VAL A 9 10.60 9.12 -8.01
C VAL A 9 9.68 9.41 -9.20
N ALA A 10 10.02 10.38 -10.05
CA ALA A 10 9.26 10.67 -11.26
C ALA A 10 9.21 9.48 -12.24
N ALA A 11 10.33 8.75 -12.39
CA ALA A 11 10.36 7.55 -13.22
C ALA A 11 9.50 6.41 -12.62
N LEU A 12 9.53 6.24 -11.30
CA LEU A 12 8.67 5.28 -10.59
C LEU A 12 7.19 5.65 -10.75
N HIS A 13 6.85 6.94 -10.67
CA HIS A 13 5.51 7.44 -10.91
C HIS A 13 4.99 7.02 -12.28
N GLN A 14 5.73 7.36 -13.34
CA GLN A 14 5.34 7.02 -14.72
C GLN A 14 5.17 5.52 -14.91
N ARG A 15 6.16 4.73 -14.46
CA ARG A 15 6.10 3.27 -14.53
C ARG A 15 4.88 2.72 -13.79
N PHE A 16 4.55 3.27 -12.64
CA PHE A 16 3.45 2.73 -11.85
C PHE A 16 2.08 3.08 -12.43
N VAL A 17 1.93 4.28 -12.97
CA VAL A 17 0.72 4.66 -13.73
C VAL A 17 0.49 3.69 -14.90
N GLU A 18 1.54 3.32 -15.63
CA GLU A 18 1.45 2.31 -16.70
C GLU A 18 1.04 0.93 -16.17
N LEU A 19 1.61 0.50 -15.04
CA LEU A 19 1.26 -0.79 -14.40
C LEU A 19 -0.17 -0.83 -13.86
N LEU A 20 -0.71 0.30 -13.40
CA LEU A 20 -2.09 0.42 -12.92
C LEU A 20 -3.10 0.45 -14.08
N GLY A 21 -2.70 0.94 -15.26
CA GLY A 21 -3.55 0.96 -16.44
C GLY A 21 -4.89 1.69 -16.18
N ALA A 22 -6.01 0.95 -16.28
CA ALA A 22 -7.35 1.50 -16.04
C ALA A 22 -7.55 2.03 -14.61
N ASP A 23 -6.77 1.52 -13.65
CA ASP A 23 -6.81 1.92 -12.25
C ASP A 23 -5.82 3.05 -11.92
N ALA A 24 -5.21 3.71 -12.91
CA ALA A 24 -4.30 4.84 -12.70
C ALA A 24 -4.88 5.98 -11.85
N ARG A 25 -6.21 6.11 -11.79
CA ARG A 25 -6.91 7.06 -10.91
C ARG A 25 -6.70 6.79 -9.41
N HIS A 26 -6.28 5.57 -9.05
CA HIS A 26 -5.98 5.13 -7.70
C HIS A 26 -4.50 5.27 -7.34
N TYR A 27 -3.73 6.02 -8.14
CA TYR A 27 -2.34 6.30 -7.86
C TYR A 27 -2.13 6.89 -6.45
N PRO A 28 -1.17 6.37 -5.65
CA PRO A 28 -1.02 6.74 -4.24
C PRO A 28 -0.13 7.98 -4.08
N ALA A 29 -0.67 9.16 -4.40
CA ALA A 29 0.08 10.41 -4.41
C ALA A 29 0.62 10.81 -3.02
N ARG A 30 -0.09 10.49 -1.93
CA ARG A 30 0.37 10.81 -0.58
C ARG A 30 1.45 9.85 -0.13
N LEU A 31 1.33 8.58 -0.49
CA LEU A 31 2.39 7.60 -0.26
C LEU A 31 3.67 7.98 -1.00
N GLU A 32 3.58 8.44 -2.26
CA GLU A 32 4.72 8.96 -3.03
C GLU A 32 5.40 10.11 -2.27
N ALA A 33 4.62 11.11 -1.84
CA ALA A 33 5.15 12.31 -1.20
C ALA A 33 5.77 12.05 0.18
N ALA A 34 5.11 11.23 1.01
CA ALA A 34 5.55 10.95 2.37
C ALA A 34 6.56 9.80 2.47
N PHE A 35 6.41 8.78 1.62
CA PHE A 35 7.17 7.53 1.68
C PHE A 35 7.61 7.03 0.29
N PRO A 36 8.45 7.79 -0.45
CA PRO A 36 8.87 7.43 -1.81
C PRO A 36 9.61 6.08 -1.89
N ARG A 37 10.21 5.64 -0.77
CA ARG A 37 10.81 4.30 -0.66
C ARG A 37 9.79 3.17 -0.65
N ILE A 38 8.67 3.37 0.02
CA ILE A 38 7.59 2.39 0.05
C ILE A 38 7.02 2.29 -1.36
N LEU A 39 6.76 3.42 -2.02
CA LEU A 39 6.37 3.44 -3.42
C LEU A 39 7.36 2.65 -4.31
N ALA A 40 8.66 2.91 -4.21
CA ALA A 40 9.67 2.19 -4.99
C ALA A 40 9.57 0.68 -4.81
N LYS A 41 9.33 0.22 -3.58
CA LYS A 41 9.19 -1.21 -3.26
C LYS A 41 7.86 -1.78 -3.75
N VAL A 42 6.77 -1.01 -3.67
CA VAL A 42 5.47 -1.39 -4.27
C VAL A 42 5.59 -1.58 -5.77
N VAL A 43 6.18 -0.62 -6.48
CA VAL A 43 6.39 -0.69 -7.94
C VAL A 43 7.27 -1.88 -8.33
N MET A 44 8.29 -2.18 -7.52
CA MET A 44 9.18 -3.33 -7.74
C MET A 44 8.47 -4.67 -7.56
N LEU A 45 7.56 -4.77 -6.59
CA LEU A 45 6.83 -6.00 -6.26
C LEU A 45 5.50 -6.12 -7.01
N TRP A 46 5.09 -5.10 -7.75
CA TRP A 46 3.81 -5.08 -8.46
C TRP A 46 3.69 -6.24 -9.46
N GLY A 47 2.57 -6.95 -9.41
CA GLY A 47 2.35 -8.15 -10.23
C GLY A 47 3.01 -9.41 -9.64
N SER A 48 3.41 -9.38 -8.37
CA SER A 48 3.96 -10.53 -7.64
C SER A 48 3.18 -10.77 -6.34
N PRO A 49 2.91 -12.02 -5.94
CA PRO A 49 2.28 -12.34 -4.66
C PRO A 49 3.08 -11.83 -3.45
N ALA A 50 4.37 -11.52 -3.62
CA ALA A 50 5.19 -10.91 -2.57
C ALA A 50 4.72 -9.50 -2.19
N LEU A 51 3.99 -8.79 -3.06
CA LEU A 51 3.43 -7.48 -2.74
C LEU A 51 2.40 -7.57 -1.61
N ASP A 52 1.53 -8.57 -1.63
CA ASP A 52 0.48 -8.71 -0.61
C ASP A 52 1.08 -8.91 0.78
N ALA A 53 2.11 -9.75 0.89
CA ALA A 53 2.85 -9.93 2.14
C ALA A 53 3.50 -8.62 2.61
N TYR A 54 4.09 -7.86 1.69
CA TYR A 54 4.72 -6.58 2.01
C TYR A 54 3.71 -5.52 2.47
N LEU A 55 2.58 -5.36 1.77
CA LEU A 55 1.51 -4.42 2.16
C LEU A 55 0.91 -4.81 3.52
N ASN A 56 0.72 -6.11 3.74
CA ASN A 56 0.24 -6.63 5.01
C ASN A 56 1.20 -6.31 6.16
N GLU A 57 2.51 -6.51 5.98
CA GLU A 57 3.52 -6.14 6.99
C GLU A 57 3.51 -4.63 7.30
N LEU A 58 3.30 -3.78 6.29
CA LEU A 58 3.19 -2.34 6.49
C LEU A 58 1.99 -1.98 7.38
N MET A 59 0.86 -2.65 7.16
CA MET A 59 -0.38 -2.42 7.91
C MET A 59 -0.37 -3.04 9.31
N VAL A 60 0.27 -4.21 9.48
CA VAL A 60 0.31 -4.97 10.74
C VAL A 60 1.44 -4.50 11.65
N SER A 61 2.33 -3.60 11.22
CA SER A 61 3.51 -3.25 12.03
C SER A 61 3.18 -2.62 13.40
N GLU A 62 2.97 -3.48 14.40
CA GLU A 62 2.84 -3.23 15.84
C GLU A 62 4.20 -2.84 16.44
N ARG A 63 4.92 -1.93 15.80
CA ARG A 63 6.06 -1.31 16.46
C ARG A 63 5.48 -0.24 17.37
N HIS A 64 5.36 -0.55 18.66
CA HIS A 64 4.91 0.34 19.74
C HIS A 64 5.54 1.75 19.75
N ASP A 65 6.61 1.95 18.97
CA ASP A 65 7.41 3.17 18.91
C ASP A 65 7.23 3.96 17.61
N ARG A 66 6.35 3.54 16.69
CA ARG A 66 6.04 4.26 15.43
C ARG A 66 4.60 4.77 15.44
N GLN A 67 4.44 6.08 15.20
CA GLN A 67 3.18 6.59 14.67
C GLN A 67 2.87 5.82 13.39
N GLY A 68 1.72 5.15 13.34
CA GLY A 68 1.25 4.44 12.15
C GLY A 68 1.14 5.36 10.93
N PHE A 69 0.65 4.82 9.81
CA PHE A 69 0.38 5.67 8.66
C PHE A 69 -0.75 6.66 8.97
N PRO A 70 -0.65 7.91 8.46
CA PRO A 70 -1.81 8.77 8.36
C PRO A 70 -2.97 8.05 7.65
N ASP A 71 -4.22 8.32 8.08
CA ASP A 71 -5.42 7.67 7.53
C ASP A 71 -5.45 7.70 5.99
N ASP A 72 -5.03 8.80 5.39
CA ASP A 72 -5.03 8.99 3.94
C ASP A 72 -3.97 8.16 3.21
N VAL A 73 -2.79 7.98 3.80
CA VAL A 73 -1.75 7.06 3.30
C VAL A 73 -2.17 5.60 3.49
N ALA A 74 -2.77 5.26 4.63
CA ALA A 74 -3.26 3.91 4.89
C ALA A 74 -4.37 3.51 3.90
N MET A 75 -5.26 4.45 3.57
CA MET A 75 -6.30 4.29 2.56
C MET A 75 -5.73 4.07 1.15
N GLU A 76 -4.68 4.79 0.78
CA GLU A 76 -3.98 4.57 -0.49
C GLU A 76 -3.36 3.16 -0.54
N ILE A 77 -2.69 2.73 0.54
CA ILE A 77 -2.14 1.37 0.65
C ILE A 77 -3.24 0.31 0.53
N PHE A 78 -4.38 0.52 1.18
CA PHE A 78 -5.54 -0.37 1.11
C PHE A 78 -6.09 -0.49 -0.31
N HIS A 79 -6.28 0.62 -1.02
CA HIS A 79 -6.73 0.59 -2.41
C HIS A 79 -5.77 -0.18 -3.32
N LEU A 80 -4.45 0.01 -3.14
CA LEU A 80 -3.45 -0.75 -3.89
C LEU A 80 -3.55 -2.26 -3.62
N SER A 81 -3.76 -2.64 -2.36
CA SER A 81 -3.97 -4.04 -1.97
C SER A 81 -5.18 -4.63 -2.68
N ASN A 82 -6.29 -3.89 -2.77
CA ASN A 82 -7.50 -4.37 -3.44
C ASN A 82 -7.32 -4.51 -4.95
N ILE A 83 -6.65 -3.56 -5.60
CA ILE A 83 -6.33 -3.63 -7.04
C ILE A 83 -5.44 -4.85 -7.31
N HIS A 84 -4.40 -5.04 -6.49
CA HIS A 84 -3.47 -6.16 -6.65
C HIS A 84 -4.16 -7.52 -6.38
N ALA A 85 -5.01 -7.62 -5.35
CA ALA A 85 -5.81 -8.81 -5.07
C ALA A 85 -6.74 -9.17 -6.25
N GLY A 86 -7.28 -8.18 -6.94
CA GLY A 86 -8.08 -8.36 -8.16
C GLY A 86 -7.32 -9.01 -9.33
N LEU A 87 -5.99 -9.02 -9.30
CA LEU A 87 -5.16 -9.72 -10.30
C LEU A 87 -5.12 -11.24 -10.09
N HIS A 88 -5.66 -11.76 -8.98
CA HIS A 88 -5.70 -13.19 -8.64
C HIS A 88 -4.31 -13.86 -8.66
N LEU A 89 -3.27 -13.09 -8.30
CA LEU A 89 -1.87 -13.53 -8.33
C LEU A 89 -1.43 -14.26 -7.05
N SER A 90 -2.23 -14.16 -6.00
CA SER A 90 -1.96 -14.69 -4.68
C SER A 90 -3.08 -15.63 -4.22
N ASP A 91 -2.66 -16.77 -3.67
CA ASP A 91 -3.53 -17.72 -2.98
C ASP A 91 -3.70 -17.20 -1.54
N ALA A 92 -4.40 -16.07 -1.39
CA ALA A 92 -4.44 -15.32 -0.14
C ALA A 92 -5.35 -15.99 0.91
N SER A 93 -4.89 -17.11 1.48
CA SER A 93 -5.43 -17.72 2.69
C SER A 93 -4.75 -17.23 3.98
N THR A 94 -3.95 -16.15 3.92
CA THR A 94 -3.11 -15.73 5.05
C THR A 94 -3.78 -14.63 5.87
N GLY A 95 -4.80 -15.03 6.64
CA GLY A 95 -5.05 -14.68 8.04
C GLY A 95 -4.57 -13.34 8.63
N THR A 96 -4.82 -12.20 8.00
CA THR A 96 -4.77 -10.90 8.69
C THR A 96 -6.13 -10.23 8.71
N GLY A 97 -6.51 -9.68 9.87
CA GLY A 97 -7.87 -9.18 10.15
C GLY A 97 -8.38 -8.10 9.20
N TRP A 98 -7.51 -7.53 8.37
CA TRP A 98 -7.81 -6.49 7.39
C TRP A 98 -7.83 -6.99 5.93
N ALA A 99 -7.21 -8.13 5.63
CA ALA A 99 -7.15 -8.68 4.26
C ALA A 99 -8.51 -9.13 3.71
N GLY A 100 -9.50 -9.35 4.58
CA GLY A 100 -10.89 -9.61 4.20
C GLY A 100 -11.78 -8.36 4.14
N ILE A 101 -11.27 -7.19 4.51
CA ILE A 101 -12.04 -5.95 4.44
C ILE A 101 -11.98 -5.43 3.02
N GLN A 102 -13.13 -5.36 2.36
CA GLN A 102 -13.26 -4.73 1.04
C GLN A 102 -13.82 -3.30 1.14
N ASP A 103 -14.35 -2.93 2.32
CA ASP A 103 -14.98 -1.65 2.55
C ASP A 103 -13.99 -0.64 3.18
N PRO A 104 -13.68 0.47 2.47
CA PRO A 104 -12.78 1.51 2.96
C PRO A 104 -13.24 2.16 4.29
N GLU A 105 -14.54 2.25 4.55
CA GLU A 105 -15.09 2.83 5.79
C GLU A 105 -14.87 1.90 6.99
N VAL A 106 -14.94 0.59 6.76
CA VAL A 106 -14.67 -0.41 7.81
C VAL A 106 -13.19 -0.38 8.17
N PHE A 107 -12.31 -0.30 7.16
CA PHE A 107 -10.87 -0.18 7.36
C PHE A 107 -10.49 1.10 8.12
N ARG A 108 -11.12 2.23 7.81
CA ARG A 108 -10.90 3.49 8.54
C ARG A 108 -11.31 3.37 10.02
N LYS A 109 -12.45 2.74 10.30
CA LYS A 109 -12.92 2.53 11.67
C LYS A 109 -11.99 1.64 12.48
N THR A 110 -11.35 0.68 11.83
CA THR A 110 -10.47 -0.26 12.51
C THR A 110 -9.14 0.35 12.90
N LEU A 111 -8.57 1.22 12.05
CA LEU A 111 -7.39 2.02 12.41
C LEU A 111 -7.64 2.92 13.63
N GLN A 112 -8.84 3.48 13.75
CA GLN A 112 -9.21 4.36 14.87
C GLN A 112 -9.45 3.61 16.19
N LYS A 113 -9.75 2.30 16.12
CA LYS A 113 -10.15 1.52 17.30
C LYS A 113 -8.97 1.00 18.12
N ASP A 114 -7.79 0.86 17.52
CA ASP A 114 -6.59 0.33 18.21
C ASP A 114 -5.82 1.42 19.01
N SER A 115 -6.35 2.65 19.07
CA SER A 115 -5.78 3.78 19.85
C SER A 115 -6.38 3.94 21.26
N GLY A 116 -7.09 2.92 21.78
CA GLY A 116 -7.81 2.98 23.06
C GLY A 116 -7.26 2.05 24.13
#